data_AF-A0AA43TRD7-F1
#
_entry.id   AF-A0AA43TRD7-F1
#
_cell.length_a   1.000
_cell.length_b   1.000
_cell.length_c   1.000
_cell.angle_alpha   90.00
_cell.angle_beta   90.00
_cell.angle_gamma   90.00
#
_symmetry.space_group_name_H-M   'P 1'
#
loop_
_entity.id
_entity.type
_entity.pdbx_description
1 polymer ?
#
loop_
_entity_poly.entity_id
_entity_poly.type
_entity_poly.pdbx_seq_one_letter_code
_entity_poly.pdbx_strand_id
1 'polypeptide(L)'
;MNAVIDNVYAIILAAGASSRMGSPKQLLEWRNRPLLEHTIANARAIWGERIVVVLGAHAESIRTTVDLGAVTSIVNPDWQEGMASSIRAGVQALPESARSPSD
;
A
#
# COMPACT_ATOMS: atom_id res chain seq x y z
N MET A 1 27.41 -15.06 0.26
CA MET A 1 27.20 -14.12 -0.85
C MET A 1 25.71 -13.82 -0.88
N ASN A 2 25.28 -12.77 -0.16
CA ASN A 2 23.88 -12.36 -0.19
C ASN A 2 23.66 -11.64 -1.51
N ALA A 3 22.83 -12.21 -2.39
CA ALA A 3 22.36 -11.48 -3.55
C ALA A 3 21.69 -10.20 -3.02
N VAL A 4 22.21 -9.04 -3.41
CA VAL A 4 21.55 -7.79 -3.10
C VAL A 4 20.26 -7.79 -3.91
N ILE A 5 19.12 -7.85 -3.22
CA ILE A 5 17.80 -7.85 -3.85
C ILE A 5 17.48 -6.39 -4.20
N ASP A 6 18.03 -5.91 -5.32
CA ASP A 6 17.91 -4.50 -5.72
C ASP A 6 16.55 -4.17 -6.37
N ASN A 7 15.81 -5.18 -6.86
CA ASN A 7 14.60 -4.99 -7.67
C ASN A 7 13.32 -5.60 -7.10
N VAL A 8 13.25 -5.86 -5.79
CA VAL A 8 11.99 -6.29 -5.14
C VAL A 8 11.32 -5.13 -4.44
N TYR A 9 10.00 -5.01 -4.64
CA TYR A 9 9.15 -3.98 -4.06
C TYR A 9 7.99 -4.64 -3.33
N ALA A 10 7.52 -4.02 -2.26
CA ALA A 10 6.31 -4.43 -1.57
C ALA A 10 5.13 -3.55 -2.01
N ILE A 11 3.99 -4.18 -2.29
CA ILE A 11 2.73 -3.47 -2.53
C ILE A 11 1.77 -3.78 -1.38
N ILE A 12 1.37 -2.75 -0.64
CA ILE A 12 0.39 -2.83 0.44
C ILE A 12 -0.98 -2.45 -0.13
N LEU A 13 -1.87 -3.43 -0.26
CA LEU A 13 -3.23 -3.21 -0.73
C LEU A 13 -4.12 -2.74 0.43
N ALA A 14 -4.43 -1.44 0.45
CA ALA A 14 -5.23 -0.77 1.48
C ALA A 14 -6.45 -0.05 0.88
N ALA A 15 -6.92 -0.47 -0.30
CA ALA A 15 -7.98 0.21 -1.05
C ALA A 15 -9.42 -0.20 -0.67
N GLY A 16 -9.58 -1.31 0.06
CA GLY A 16 -10.89 -1.91 0.33
C GLY A 16 -11.79 -1.09 1.27
N ALA A 17 -13.09 -1.11 0.97
CA ALA A 17 -14.13 -0.42 1.74
C ALA A 17 -14.40 -0.95 3.16
N SER A 18 -13.89 -2.14 3.51
CA SER A 18 -14.14 -2.78 4.81
C SER A 18 -15.63 -2.98 5.15
N SER A 19 -16.47 -3.23 4.14
CA SER A 19 -17.94 -3.26 4.25
C SER A 19 -18.48 -4.19 5.34
N ARG A 20 -17.86 -5.36 5.57
CA ARG A 20 -18.26 -6.28 6.64
C ARG A 20 -17.98 -5.76 8.05
N MET A 21 -16.98 -4.90 8.22
CA MET A 21 -16.61 -4.33 9.52
C MET A 21 -17.34 -3.02 9.83
N GLY A 22 -18.01 -2.42 8.84
CA GLY A 22 -18.71 -1.14 8.97
C GLY A 22 -17.80 0.09 9.13
N SER A 23 -16.49 -0.11 9.26
CA SER A 23 -15.49 0.95 9.43
C SER A 23 -14.19 0.58 8.68
N PRO A 24 -13.36 1.57 8.27
CA PRO A 24 -12.14 1.30 7.54
C PRO A 24 -11.13 0.52 8.39
N LYS A 25 -10.86 -0.75 8.05
CA LYS A 25 -9.92 -1.60 8.78
C LYS A 25 -8.52 -0.97 8.92
N GLN A 26 -8.13 -0.19 7.91
CA GLN A 26 -6.88 0.56 7.83
C GLN A 26 -6.68 1.49 9.04
N LEU A 27 -7.77 2.03 9.57
CA LEU A 27 -7.80 3.03 10.65
C LEU A 27 -8.05 2.43 12.03
N LEU A 28 -8.25 1.12 12.13
CA LEU A 28 -8.42 0.49 13.45
C LEU A 28 -7.16 0.68 14.27
N GLU A 29 -7.33 1.10 15.51
CA GLU A 29 -6.21 1.27 16.41
C GLU A 29 -5.75 -0.07 16.97
N TRP A 30 -4.45 -0.30 16.93
CA TRP A 30 -3.79 -1.39 17.62
C TRP A 30 -2.51 -0.85 18.24
N ARG A 31 -2.22 -1.15 19.50
CA ARG A 31 -1.03 -0.61 20.20
C ARG A 31 -0.82 0.90 19.97
N ASN A 32 -1.91 1.68 20.09
CA ASN A 32 -1.96 3.13 19.96
C ASN A 32 -1.58 3.71 18.58
N ARG A 33 -1.67 2.92 17.50
CA ARG A 33 -1.50 3.41 16.12
C ARG A 33 -2.46 2.71 15.16
N PRO A 34 -2.86 3.35 14.04
CA PRO A 34 -3.65 2.69 12.99
C PRO A 34 -2.99 1.41 12.47
N LEU A 35 -3.79 0.38 12.18
CA LEU A 35 -3.32 -0.91 11.63
C LEU A 35 -2.47 -0.74 10.37
N LEU A 36 -2.80 0.24 9.52
CA LEU A 36 -2.02 0.52 8.32
C LEU A 36 -0.60 1.00 8.64
N GLU A 37 -0.41 1.81 9.70
CA GLU A 37 0.93 2.25 10.12
C GLU A 37 1.80 1.08 10.55
N HIS A 38 1.26 0.11 11.29
CA HIS A 38 2.02 -1.08 11.66
C HIS A 38 2.42 -1.90 10.44
N THR A 39 1.53 -2.00 9.45
CA THR A 39 1.82 -2.71 8.20
C THR A 39 2.95 -2.03 7.44
N ILE A 40 2.90 -0.70 7.33
CA ILE A 40 3.95 0.11 6.67
C ILE A 40 5.27 -0.01 7.43
N ALA A 41 5.25 0.11 8.77
CA ALA A 41 6.46 0.00 9.59
C ALA A 41 7.13 -1.38 9.46
N ASN A 42 6.35 -2.46 9.48
CA ASN A 42 6.87 -3.81 9.30
C ASN A 42 7.47 -4.02 7.91
N ALA A 43 6.80 -3.52 6.86
CA ALA A 43 7.32 -3.61 5.50
C ALA A 43 8.61 -2.78 5.34
N ARG A 44 8.67 -1.58 5.94
CA ARG A 44 9.84 -0.70 5.90
C ARG A 44 11.07 -1.33 6.53
N ALA A 45 10.91 -2.07 7.62
CA ALA A 45 12.01 -2.75 8.28
C ALA A 45 12.74 -3.78 7.39
N ILE A 46 12.07 -4.25 6.32
CA ILE A 46 12.62 -5.26 5.39
C ILE A 46 13.00 -4.61 4.05
N TRP A 47 12.14 -3.73 3.52
CA TRP A 47 12.24 -3.24 2.14
C TRP A 47 12.69 -1.78 2.02
N GLY A 48 12.84 -1.06 3.14
CA GLY A 48 13.11 0.37 3.15
C GLY A 48 11.95 1.15 2.52
N GLU A 49 12.27 2.06 1.60
CA GLU A 49 11.28 2.90 0.90
C GLU A 49 10.69 2.25 -0.35
N ARG A 50 11.09 1.02 -0.71
CA ARG A 50 10.57 0.26 -1.86
C ARG A 50 9.18 -0.31 -1.60
N ILE A 51 8.25 0.57 -1.25
CA ILE A 51 6.90 0.23 -0.84
C ILE A 51 5.91 1.15 -1.55
N VAL A 52 4.89 0.55 -2.14
CA VAL A 52 3.72 1.26 -2.67
C VAL A 52 2.52 0.92 -1.82
N VAL A 53 1.85 1.93 -1.29
CA VAL A 53 0.57 1.79 -0.58
C VAL A 53 -0.55 2.17 -1.53
N VAL A 54 -1.45 1.24 -1.81
CA VAL A 54 -2.62 1.45 -2.69
C VAL A 54 -3.83 1.77 -1.84
N LEU A 55 -4.33 2.99 -1.92
CA LEU A 55 -5.55 3.47 -1.27
C LEU A 55 -6.75 3.40 -2.22
N GLY A 56 -7.96 3.61 -1.71
CA GLY A 56 -9.21 3.50 -2.46
C GLY A 56 -10.36 4.11 -1.68
N ALA A 57 -11.32 3.30 -1.27
CA ALA A 57 -12.61 3.71 -0.67
C ALA A 57 -12.52 4.81 0.40
N HIS A 58 -11.46 4.84 1.20
CA HIS A 58 -11.28 5.76 2.33
C HIS A 58 -9.98 6.56 2.23
N ALA A 59 -9.49 6.82 1.02
CA ALA A 59 -8.16 7.39 0.78
C ALA A 59 -7.93 8.73 1.51
N GLU A 60 -8.90 9.63 1.50
CA GLU A 60 -8.79 10.93 2.18
C GLU A 60 -8.64 10.77 3.70
N SER A 61 -9.56 10.02 4.32
CA SER A 61 -9.51 9.75 5.76
C SER A 61 -8.22 9.05 6.18
N ILE A 62 -7.71 8.12 5.36
CA ILE A 62 -6.42 7.47 5.57
C ILE A 62 -5.27 8.47 5.49
N ARG A 63 -5.22 9.32 4.46
CA ARG A 63 -4.13 10.31 4.30
C ARG A 63 -4.08 11.31 5.45
N THR A 64 -5.23 11.63 6.05
CA THR A 64 -5.30 12.57 7.18
C THR A 64 -4.93 11.91 8.52
N THR A 65 -5.16 10.60 8.66
CA THR A 65 -5.04 9.91 9.97
C THR A 65 -3.77 9.08 10.10
N VAL A 66 -3.25 8.53 9.00
CA VAL A 66 -2.13 7.58 8.98
C VAL A 66 -0.87 8.32 8.57
N ASP A 67 0.18 8.20 9.38
CA ASP A 67 1.52 8.61 8.95
C ASP A 67 2.06 7.64 7.88
N LEU A 68 1.90 8.05 6.62
CA LEU A 68 2.40 7.31 5.47
C LEU A 68 3.91 7.50 5.29
N GLY A 69 4.60 8.38 6.02
CA GLY A 69 6.02 8.72 5.86
C GLY A 69 6.49 8.89 4.41
N ALA A 70 7.72 8.48 4.11
CA ALA A 70 8.34 8.58 2.78
C ALA A 70 7.94 7.49 1.77
N VAL A 71 6.91 6.67 2.02
CA VAL A 71 6.52 5.64 1.03
C VAL A 71 5.59 6.20 -0.03
N THR A 72 5.68 5.66 -1.24
CA THR A 72 4.77 6.02 -2.33
C THR A 72 3.35 5.60 -1.97
N SER A 73 2.40 6.53 -2.06
CA SER A 73 0.98 6.25 -1.84
C SER A 73 0.14 6.71 -3.03
N ILE A 74 -0.57 5.76 -3.64
CA ILE A 74 -1.46 6.02 -4.77
C ILE A 74 -2.92 5.78 -4.39
N VAL A 75 -3.85 6.34 -5.16
CA VAL A 75 -5.28 6.05 -5.04
C VAL A 75 -5.71 5.27 -6.27
N ASN A 76 -6.31 4.10 -6.06
CA ASN A 76 -7.01 3.36 -7.10
C ASN A 76 -8.48 3.84 -7.14
N PRO A 77 -8.90 4.61 -8.17
CA PRO A 77 -10.29 5.05 -8.29
C PRO A 77 -11.24 3.87 -8.57
N ASP A 78 -10.73 2.79 -9.16
CA ASP A 78 -11.49 1.62 -9.59
C ASP A 78 -11.45 0.49 -8.54
N TRP A 79 -11.30 0.83 -7.26
CA TRP A 79 -11.17 -0.14 -6.17
C TRP A 79 -12.39 -1.08 -6.07
N GLN A 80 -13.56 -0.63 -6.54
CA GLN A 80 -14.81 -1.40 -6.57
C GLN A 80 -14.73 -2.60 -7.51
N GLU A 81 -13.86 -2.59 -8.53
CA GLU A 81 -13.60 -3.75 -9.39
C GLU A 81 -12.93 -4.91 -8.63
N GLY A 82 -12.45 -4.66 -7.41
CA GLY A 82 -11.91 -5.65 -6.50
C GLY A 82 -10.39 -5.60 -6.38
N MET A 83 -9.82 -6.67 -5.79
CA MET A 83 -8.40 -6.71 -5.47
C MET A 83 -7.50 -6.63 -6.71
N ALA A 84 -7.94 -7.20 -7.84
CA ALA A 84 -7.17 -7.22 -9.09
C ALA A 84 -6.89 -5.80 -9.63
N SER A 85 -7.87 -4.88 -9.59
CA SER A 85 -7.64 -3.49 -10.02
C SER A 85 -6.62 -2.79 -9.11
N SER A 86 -6.64 -3.11 -7.81
CA SER A 86 -5.68 -2.56 -6.84
C SER A 86 -4.27 -3.10 -7.04
N ILE A 87 -4.13 -4.38 -7.38
CA ILE A 87 -2.85 -4.99 -7.76
C ILE A 87 -2.31 -4.31 -9.02
N ARG A 88 -3.13 -4.18 -10.07
CA ARG A 88 -2.77 -3.52 -11.33
C ARG A 88 -2.29 -2.08 -11.08
N ALA A 89 -3.04 -1.29 -10.32
CA ALA A 89 -2.66 0.06 -9.95
C ALA A 89 -1.34 0.10 -9.18
N GLY A 90 -1.15 -0.81 -8.22
CA GLY A 90 0.10 -0.92 -7.45
C GLY A 90 1.32 -1.25 -8.33
N VAL A 91 1.17 -2.19 -9.27
CA VAL A 91 2.24 -2.55 -10.22
C VAL A 91 2.57 -1.39 -11.16
N GLN A 92 1.56 -0.68 -11.66
CA GLN A 92 1.78 0.49 -12.52
C GLN A 92 2.47 1.65 -11.79
N ALA A 93 2.38 1.74 -10.47
CA ALA A 93 3.07 2.74 -9.67
C ALA A 93 4.54 2.39 -9.35
N LEU A 94 4.99 1.17 -9.68
CA LEU A 94 6.39 0.80 -9.53
C LEU A 94 7.28 1.57 -10.52
N PRO A 95 8.54 1.83 -10.17
CA PRO A 95 9.50 2.42 -11.10
C PRO A 95 9.69 1.51 -12.32
N GLU A 96 10.06 2.11 -13.45
CA GLU A 96 10.27 1.39 -14.71
C GLU A 96 11.28 0.25 -14.58
N SER A 97 12.34 0.44 -13.79
CA SER A 97 13.35 -0.60 -13.51
C SER A 97 12.81 -1.85 -12.81
N ALA A 98 11.60 -1.76 -12.23
CA ALA A 98 10.90 -2.86 -11.57
C ALA A 98 9.75 -3.43 -12.41
N ARG A 99 9.47 -2.84 -13.57
CA ARG A 99 8.47 -3.32 -14.54
C ARG A 99 9.19 -3.99 -15.71
N SER A 100 8.49 -4.85 -16.45
CA SER A 100 9.10 -5.42 -17.65
C SER A 100 9.26 -4.31 -18.70
N PRO A 101 10.34 -4.28 -19.52
CA PRO A 101 10.53 -3.29 -20.59
C PRO A 101 9.45 -3.26 -21.69
N SER A 102 8.38 -4.05 -21.53
CA SER A 102 7.36 -4.35 -22.54
C SER A 102 5.94 -4.03 -22.09
N ASP A 103 5.76 -3.40 -20.92
CA ASP A 103 4.44 -3.04 -20.34
C ASP A 103 3.94 -1.67 -20.80
#